data_AF-A0A919K4Y1-F1
#
_entry.id   AF-A0A919K4Y1-F1
#
_cell.length_a   1.000
_cell.length_b   1.000
_cell.length_c   1.000
_cell.angle_alpha   90.00
_cell.angle_beta   90.00
_cell.angle_gamma   90.00
#
_symmetry.space_group_name_H-M   'P 1'
#
loop_
_entity.id
_entity.type
_entity.pdbx_description
1 polymer ?
#
loop_
_entity_poly.entity_id
_entity_poly.type
_entity_poly.pdbx_seq_one_letter_code
_entity_poly.pdbx_strand_id
1 'polypeptide(L)'
;MNANHVVGGVALRPGVCLVIAEADYLYGIGAVTVVVAGVDRIFWYAGEDWVELHGSQVMTGGATVPRIISVRVGALRAAVRQ
;
A
#
# COMPACT_ATOMS: atom_id res chain seq x y z
N MET A 1 -13.95 2.97 -12.85
CA MET A 1 -13.27 1.80 -13.44
C MET A 1 -12.00 1.58 -12.62
N ASN A 2 -11.91 0.52 -11.82
CA ASN A 2 -10.70 0.24 -11.04
C ASN A 2 -9.72 -0.52 -11.93
N ALA A 3 -8.76 0.19 -12.51
CA ALA A 3 -7.73 -0.41 -13.35
C ALA A 3 -6.71 -1.18 -12.50
N ASN A 4 -6.30 -2.34 -13.01
CA ASN A 4 -5.14 -3.06 -12.48
C ASN A 4 -3.88 -2.23 -12.79
N HIS A 5 -3.10 -1.89 -11.77
CA HIS A 5 -1.84 -1.18 -11.93
C HIS A 5 -0.67 -2.09 -11.59
N VAL A 6 0.34 -2.13 -12.45
CA VAL A 6 1.58 -2.85 -12.15
C VAL A 6 2.59 -1.85 -11.60
N VAL A 7 2.93 -1.97 -10.31
CA VAL A 7 3.85 -1.07 -9.61
C VAL A 7 4.92 -1.90 -8.92
N GLY A 8 6.20 -1.61 -9.15
CA GLY A 8 7.30 -2.45 -8.63
C GLY A 8 7.26 -3.91 -9.11
N GLY A 9 6.54 -4.18 -10.21
CA GLY A 9 6.27 -5.54 -10.69
C GLY A 9 5.22 -6.31 -9.88
N VAL A 10 4.44 -5.63 -9.03
CA VAL A 10 3.25 -6.19 -8.35
C VAL A 10 1.99 -5.69 -9.04
N ALA A 11 1.07 -6.60 -9.36
CA ALA A 11 -0.25 -6.24 -9.86
C ALA A 11 -1.15 -5.80 -8.70
N LEU A 12 -1.24 -4.49 -8.49
CA LEU A 12 -2.14 -3.86 -7.53
C LEU A 12 -3.53 -3.73 -8.14
N ARG A 13 -4.45 -4.55 -7.64
CA ARG A 13 -5.86 -4.59 -8.04
C ARG A 13 -6.75 -4.60 -6.80
N PRO A 14 -8.03 -4.19 -6.93
CA PRO A 14 -8.96 -4.25 -5.82
C PRO A 14 -8.97 -5.64 -5.15
N GLY A 15 -8.93 -5.67 -3.82
CA GLY A 15 -8.93 -6.89 -3.02
C GLY A 15 -7.55 -7.47 -2.71
N VAL A 16 -6.46 -6.99 -3.32
CA VAL A 16 -5.10 -7.42 -2.94
C VAL A 16 -4.83 -7.04 -1.49
N CYS A 17 -4.42 -8.02 -0.69
CA CYS A 17 -4.05 -7.83 0.70
C CYS A 17 -2.54 -7.64 0.82
N LEU A 18 -2.13 -6.52 1.40
CA LEU A 18 -0.74 -6.19 1.68
C LEU A 18 -0.51 -6.11 3.19
N VAL A 19 0.60 -6.67 3.67
CA VAL A 19 1.12 -6.44 5.02
C VAL A 19 2.41 -5.64 4.89
N ILE A 20 2.38 -4.40 5.35
CA ILE A 20 3.44 -3.42 5.12
C ILE A 20 4.08 -3.10 6.45
N ALA A 21 5.41 -3.22 6.52
CA ALA A 21 6.17 -2.88 7.73
C ALA A 21 6.19 -1.36 7.94
N GLU A 22 6.31 -0.92 9.21
CA GLU A 22 6.35 0.50 9.58
C GLU A 22 7.38 1.31 8.77
N ALA A 23 8.54 0.71 8.47
CA ALA A 23 9.61 1.35 7.73
C ALA A 23 9.32 1.57 6.23
N ASP A 24 8.22 1.01 5.71
CA ASP A 24 7.89 0.97 4.28
C ASP A 24 6.59 1.73 3.94
N TYR A 25 5.99 2.42 4.90
CA TYR A 25 4.88 3.33 4.65
C TYR A 25 5.02 4.65 5.42
N LEU A 26 4.39 5.72 4.93
CA LEU A 26 4.45 7.02 5.59
C LEU A 26 3.38 7.19 6.67
N TYR A 27 3.77 7.87 7.75
CA TYR A 27 2.87 8.37 8.81
C TYR A 27 2.02 7.30 9.50
N GLY A 28 2.67 6.42 10.26
CA GLY A 28 1.99 5.58 11.24
C GLY A 28 2.96 4.84 12.13
N ILE A 29 2.42 3.91 12.93
CA ILE A 29 3.17 3.12 13.90
C ILE A 29 2.75 1.66 13.73
N GLY A 30 3.71 0.74 13.77
CA GLY A 30 3.52 -0.69 13.61
C GLY A 30 3.35 -1.13 12.16
N ALA A 31 3.21 -2.44 11.95
CA ALA A 31 2.85 -2.97 10.64
C ALA A 31 1.36 -2.72 10.34
N VAL A 32 1.04 -2.52 9.07
CA VAL A 32 -0.31 -2.24 8.61
C VAL A 32 -0.77 -3.31 7.62
N THR A 33 -2.01 -3.78 7.77
CA THR A 33 -2.66 -4.62 6.74
C THR A 33 -3.59 -3.76 5.90
N VAL A 34 -3.50 -3.89 4.57
CA VAL A 34 -4.17 -3.02 3.61
C VAL A 34 -4.87 -3.88 2.58
N VAL A 35 -6.18 -3.71 2.44
CA VAL A 35 -6.92 -4.22 1.29
C VAL A 35 -6.97 -3.13 0.24
N VAL A 36 -6.25 -3.32 -0.85
CA VAL A 36 -6.16 -2.34 -1.93
C VAL A 36 -7.55 -2.17 -2.57
N ALA A 37 -7.97 -0.93 -2.74
CA ALA A 37 -9.15 -0.54 -3.51
C ALA A 37 -8.76 0.12 -4.84
N GLY A 38 -7.58 0.74 -4.89
CA GLY A 38 -7.04 1.40 -6.08
C GLY A 38 -5.65 1.99 -5.82
N VAL A 39 -5.06 2.51 -6.89
CA VAL A 39 -3.78 3.23 -6.89
C VAL A 39 -4.08 4.65 -7.35
N ASP A 40 -3.56 5.65 -6.63
CA ASP A 40 -3.76 7.07 -6.96
C ASP A 40 -2.62 7.58 -7.84
N ARG A 41 -1.41 7.67 -7.29
CA ARG A 41 -0.20 8.12 -7.99
C ARG A 41 1.07 7.44 -7.52
N ILE A 42 2.09 7.52 -8.37
CA ILE A 42 3.47 7.21 -8.04
C ILE A 42 4.23 8.53 -7.93
N PHE A 43 5.06 8.69 -6.90
CA PHE A 43 5.81 9.92 -6.66
C PHE A 43 7.18 9.62 -6.07
N TRP A 44 8.13 10.52 -6.33
CA TRP A 44 9.49 10.43 -5.80
C TRP A 44 9.56 11.03 -4.40
N TYR A 45 10.06 10.28 -3.43
CA TYR A 45 10.24 10.76 -2.05
C TYR A 45 11.42 10.07 -1.39
N ALA A 46 12.21 10.83 -0.63
CA ALA A 46 13.39 10.35 0.09
C ALA A 46 14.40 9.54 -0.75
N GLY A 47 14.50 9.82 -2.06
CA GLY A 47 15.47 9.16 -2.94
C GLY A 47 14.99 7.85 -3.57
N GLU A 48 13.68 7.58 -3.54
CA GLU A 48 13.08 6.39 -4.13
C GLU A 48 11.63 6.63 -4.58
N ASP A 49 11.05 5.66 -5.30
CA ASP A 49 9.66 5.69 -5.74
C ASP A 49 8.71 5.21 -4.64
N TRP A 50 7.63 5.96 -4.47
CA TRP A 50 6.52 5.67 -3.56
C TRP A 50 5.20 5.63 -4.33
N VAL A 51 4.24 4.88 -3.81
CA VAL A 51 2.90 4.76 -4.39
C VAL A 51 1.83 5.09 -3.35
N GLU A 52 0.84 5.88 -3.72
CA GLU A 52 -0.35 6.10 -2.92
C GLU A 52 -1.42 5.05 -3.24
N LEU A 53 -1.80 4.27 -2.23
CA LEU A 53 -2.81 3.23 -2.30
C LEU A 53 -4.07 3.68 -1.58
N HIS A 54 -5.21 3.57 -2.25
CA HIS A 54 -6.51 3.63 -1.58
C HIS A 54 -6.74 2.29 -0.88
N GLY A 55 -6.74 2.27 0.45
CA GLY A 55 -7.13 1.10 1.22
C GLY A 55 -8.64 1.12 1.52
N SER A 56 -9.38 0.09 1.09
CA SER A 56 -10.77 -0.10 1.54
C SER A 56 -10.83 -0.55 3.01
N GLN A 57 -9.77 -1.19 3.47
CA GLN A 57 -9.53 -1.55 4.87
C GLN A 57 -8.05 -1.34 5.16
N VAL A 58 -7.75 -0.53 6.18
CA VAL A 58 -6.40 -0.35 6.69
C VAL A 58 -6.42 -0.66 8.18
N MET A 59 -5.78 -1.76 8.57
CA MET A 59 -5.72 -2.24 9.94
C MET A 59 -4.43 -1.77 10.61
N THR A 60 -4.55 -0.90 11.61
CA THR A 60 -3.41 -0.45 12.44
C THR A 60 -3.81 -0.57 13.91
N GLY A 61 -3.07 -1.35 14.70
CA GLY A 61 -3.33 -1.49 16.15
C GLY A 61 -4.74 -1.99 16.51
N GLY A 62 -5.40 -2.75 15.64
CA GLY A 62 -6.74 -3.30 15.86
C GLY A 62 -7.91 -2.44 15.32
N ALA A 63 -7.66 -1.22 14.84
CA ALA A 63 -8.68 -0.40 14.19
C ALA A 63 -8.63 -0.58 12.67
N THR A 64 -9.81 -0.72 12.03
CA THR A 64 -9.94 -0.78 10.57
C THR A 64 -10.55 0.52 10.06
N VAL A 65 -9.79 1.27 9.27
CA VAL A 65 -10.24 2.54 8.68
C VAL A 65 -9.90 2.59 7.19
N PRO A 66 -10.84 2.99 6.31
CA PRO A 66 -10.50 3.32 4.93
C PRO A 66 -9.63 4.59 4.90
N ARG A 67 -8.48 4.53 4.22
CA ARG A 67 -7.62 5.70 4.01
C ARG A 67 -6.67 5.50 2.85
N ILE A 68 -6.09 6.60 2.37
CA ILE A 68 -4.94 6.57 1.48
C ILE A 68 -3.69 6.35 2.33
N ILE A 69 -2.78 5.51 1.84
CA ILE A 69 -1.45 5.33 2.43
C ILE A 69 -0.39 5.45 1.35
N SER A 70 0.78 5.99 1.70
CA SER A 70 1.94 6.03 0.81
C SER A 70 2.89 4.90 1.17
N VAL A 71 3.25 4.08 0.20
CA VAL A 71 4.03 2.85 0.38
C VAL A 71 5.25 2.88 -0.53
N ARG A 72 6.40 2.45 0.00
CA ARG A 72 7.62 2.29 -0.79
C ARG A 72 7.41 1.27 -1.89
N VAL A 73 7.69 1.64 -3.15
CA VAL A 73 7.49 0.73 -4.31
C VAL A 73 8.35 -0.53 -4.19
N GLY A 74 9.59 -0.39 -3.70
CA GLY A 74 10.51 -1.51 -3.48
C GLY A 74 10.02 -2.55 -2.47
N ALA A 75 9.12 -2.17 -1.54
CA ALA A 75 8.59 -3.06 -0.51
C ALA A 75 7.36 -3.86 -0.96
N LEU A 76 6.71 -3.46 -2.06
CA LEU A 76 5.42 -4.03 -2.49
C LEU A 76 5.46 -5.55 -2.68
N ARG A 77 6.53 -6.08 -3.28
CA ARG A 77 6.65 -7.53 -3.54
C ARG A 77 6.66 -8.36 -2.26
N ALA A 78 7.35 -7.88 -1.23
CA ALA A 78 7.41 -8.53 0.08
C ALA A 78 6.10 -8.36 0.86
N ALA A 79 5.35 -7.30 0.58
CA ALA A 79 4.11 -6.99 1.28
C ALA A 79 2.91 -7.85 0.83
N VAL A 80 2.91 -8.45 -0.35
CA VAL A 80 1.77 -9.25 -0.84
C VAL A 80 1.59 -10.51 0.00
N ARG A 81 0.42 -10.66 0.63
CA ARG A 81 -0.03 -11.96 1.14
C ARG A 81 -0.80 -12.70 0.06
N GLN A 82 -0.40 -13.95 -0.19
CA GLN A 82 -1.18 -14.92 -0.98
C GLN A 82 -2.44 -15.33 -0.23
#